data_AF-A0A0W0WGP3-F1
#
_entry.id   AF-A0A0W0WGP3-F1
#
_cell.length_a   1.000
_cell.length_b   1.000
_cell.length_c   1.000
_cell.angle_alpha   90.00
_cell.angle_beta   90.00
_cell.angle_gamma   90.00
#
_symmetry.space_group_name_H-M   'P 1'
#
loop_
_entity.id
_entity.type
_entity.pdbx_description
1 polymer ?
#
loop_
_entity_poly.entity_id
_entity_poly.type
_entity_poly.pdbx_seq_one_letter_code
_entity_poly.pdbx_strand_id
1 'polypeptide(L)'
;MRYIGGGKDRKNFGLHYIKLGILLFYALWFFIACLTNVVNLMDALNIINTQKFNSGNFLFLKELIFKFDTSFPLLELLFILGVFIQAISSTLFFIAFFAFWKGRNKWKCVNLAFAISMMFWAAFILSEEIFIAYAYEPTHLRLLALELLSLLAFHLLAEAAKE
;
A
#
# COMPACT_ATOMS: atom_id res chain seq x y z
N MET A 1 -44.13 5.01 10.83
CA MET A 1 -43.35 6.20 10.40
C MET A 1 -42.49 5.78 9.22
N ARG A 2 -42.93 6.09 7.99
CA ARG A 2 -42.31 5.60 6.75
C ARG A 2 -41.23 6.60 6.33
N TYR A 3 -39.96 6.25 6.53
CA TYR A 3 -38.83 7.05 6.06
C TYR A 3 -38.72 6.87 4.54
N ILE A 4 -39.32 7.79 3.78
CA ILE A 4 -39.13 7.88 2.33
C ILE A 4 -37.93 8.79 2.08
N GLY A 5 -36.73 8.29 2.42
CA GLY A 5 -35.46 8.91 2.06
C GLY A 5 -35.17 8.63 0.58
N GLY A 6 -35.45 9.62 -0.27
CA GLY A 6 -35.25 9.56 -1.72
C GLY A 6 -33.79 9.27 -2.10
N GLY A 7 -33.58 8.75 -3.32
CA GLY A 7 -32.32 8.14 -3.79
C GLY A 7 -31.02 8.95 -3.67
N LYS A 8 -31.05 10.20 -3.22
CA LYS A 8 -29.88 11.01 -2.85
C LYS A 8 -29.19 10.46 -1.59
N ASP A 9 -29.95 10.07 -0.56
CA ASP A 9 -29.38 9.52 0.69
C ASP A 9 -28.73 8.15 0.50
N ARG A 10 -29.31 7.30 -0.37
CA ARG A 10 -28.74 5.97 -0.67
C ARG A 10 -27.42 6.05 -1.45
N LYS A 11 -27.29 7.01 -2.38
CA LYS A 11 -26.05 7.23 -3.14
C LYS A 11 -24.92 7.67 -2.21
N ASN A 12 -25.21 8.57 -1.27
CA ASN A 12 -24.23 9.03 -0.28
C ASN A 12 -23.81 7.92 0.68
N PHE A 13 -24.75 7.09 1.10
CA PHE A 13 -24.48 5.91 1.92
C PHE A 13 -23.52 4.96 1.19
N GLY A 14 -23.81 4.59 -0.06
CA GLY A 14 -22.94 3.71 -0.84
C GLY A 14 -21.52 4.23 -1.03
N LEU A 15 -21.36 5.51 -1.40
CA LEU A 15 -20.05 6.13 -1.61
C LEU A 15 -19.19 6.14 -0.33
N HIS A 16 -19.80 6.34 0.83
CA HIS A 16 -19.10 6.29 2.12
C HIS A 16 -18.46 4.91 2.36
N TYR A 17 -19.19 3.82 2.13
CA TYR A 17 -18.66 2.47 2.32
C TYR A 17 -17.67 2.06 1.24
N ILE A 18 -17.81 2.55 0.00
CA ILE A 18 -16.81 2.35 -1.06
C ILE A 18 -15.48 2.95 -0.62
N LYS A 19 -15.48 4.19 -0.13
CA LYS A 19 -14.29 4.87 0.38
C LYS A 19 -13.67 4.13 1.56
N LEU A 20 -14.47 3.70 2.53
CA LEU A 20 -13.99 2.84 3.62
C LEU A 20 -13.39 1.53 3.12
N GLY A 21 -14.02 0.91 2.13
CA GLY A 21 -13.54 -0.31 1.49
C GLY A 21 -12.17 -0.13 0.84
N ILE A 22 -11.95 0.99 0.15
CA ILE A 22 -10.65 1.34 -0.44
C ILE A 22 -9.58 1.46 0.65
N LEU A 23 -9.84 2.18 1.74
CA LEU A 23 -8.87 2.35 2.82
C LEU A 23 -8.55 1.03 3.52
N LEU A 24 -9.58 0.22 3.80
CA LEU A 24 -9.41 -1.09 4.43
C LEU A 24 -8.67 -2.06 3.51
N PHE A 25 -8.94 -2.02 2.21
CA PHE A 25 -8.23 -2.81 1.22
C PHE A 25 -6.72 -2.54 1.27
N TYR A 26 -6.30 -1.27 1.17
CA TYR A 26 -4.87 -0.94 1.23
C TYR A 26 -4.25 -1.27 2.58
N ALA A 27 -4.97 -1.04 3.69
CA ALA A 27 -4.49 -1.43 5.02
C ALA A 27 -4.17 -2.93 5.09
N LEU A 28 -5.12 -3.78 4.69
CA LEU A 28 -4.97 -5.24 4.73
C LEU A 28 -3.93 -5.72 3.71
N TRP A 29 -3.91 -5.14 2.52
CA TRP A 29 -2.98 -5.54 1.48
C TRP A 29 -1.53 -5.23 1.87
N PHE A 30 -1.24 -4.03 2.37
CA PHE A 30 0.09 -3.69 2.90
C PHE A 30 0.45 -4.53 4.13
N PHE A 31 -0.52 -4.83 5.00
CA PHE A 31 -0.30 -5.71 6.15
C PHE A 31 0.13 -7.11 5.72
N ILE A 32 -0.56 -7.72 4.74
CA ILE A 32 -0.20 -9.02 4.20
C ILE A 32 1.16 -8.97 3.49
N ALA A 33 1.41 -7.94 2.68
CA ALA A 33 2.71 -7.75 2.03
C ALA A 33 3.84 -7.64 3.07
N CYS A 34 3.64 -6.87 4.14
CA CYS A 34 4.58 -6.74 5.24
C CYS A 34 4.84 -8.10 5.91
N LEU A 35 3.79 -8.83 6.31
CA LEU A 35 3.94 -10.12 6.98
C LEU A 35 4.69 -11.13 6.12
N THR A 36 4.34 -11.23 4.84
CA THR A 36 5.00 -12.17 3.91
C THR A 36 6.45 -11.79 3.64
N ASN A 37 6.79 -10.50 3.60
CA ASN A 37 8.17 -10.04 3.48
C ASN A 37 8.97 -10.20 4.79
N VAL A 38 8.34 -10.11 5.96
CA VAL A 38 8.98 -10.45 7.25
C VAL A 38 9.35 -11.93 7.27
N VAL A 39 8.43 -12.82 6.88
CA VAL A 39 8.72 -14.26 6.74
C VAL A 39 9.88 -14.47 5.76
N ASN A 40 9.86 -13.80 4.62
CA ASN A 40 10.94 -13.92 3.64
C ASN A 40 12.30 -13.46 4.18
N LEU A 41 12.35 -12.35 4.93
CA LEU A 41 13.57 -11.87 5.57
C LEU A 41 14.08 -12.85 6.62
N MET A 42 13.20 -13.39 7.46
CA MET A 42 13.57 -14.37 8.49
C MET A 42 14.11 -15.67 7.88
N ASP A 43 13.53 -16.12 6.76
CA ASP A 43 14.00 -17.28 5.99
C ASP A 43 15.39 -17.00 5.39
N ALA A 44 15.58 -15.82 4.80
CA ALA A 44 16.87 -15.40 4.22
C ALA A 44 18.00 -15.29 5.28
N LEU A 45 17.66 -14.91 6.51
CA LEU A 45 18.56 -14.84 7.65
C LEU A 45 18.75 -16.20 8.36
N ASN A 46 18.17 -17.29 7.83
CA ASN A 46 18.18 -18.62 8.43
C ASN A 46 17.60 -18.69 9.86
N ILE A 47 16.71 -17.75 10.23
CA ILE A 47 16.02 -17.75 11.52
C ILE A 47 14.87 -18.77 11.52
N ILE A 48 14.20 -18.90 10.37
CA ILE A 48 13.18 -19.91 10.11
C ILE A 48 13.54 -20.68 8.85
N ASN A 49 12.91 -21.84 8.64
CA ASN A 49 13.03 -22.63 7.43
C ASN A 49 11.63 -23.03 6.96
N THR A 50 10.92 -22.09 6.35
CA THR A 50 9.57 -22.34 5.84
C THR A 50 9.31 -21.53 4.59
N GLN A 51 8.85 -22.23 3.56
CA GLN A 51 8.38 -21.62 2.32
C GLN A 51 6.93 -21.13 2.42
N LYS A 52 6.23 -21.46 3.51
CA LYS A 52 4.84 -21.02 3.72
C LYS A 52 4.81 -19.53 3.98
N PHE A 53 4.00 -18.81 3.20
CA PHE A 53 3.83 -17.35 3.29
C PHE A 53 5.11 -16.54 3.00
N ASN A 54 6.14 -17.18 2.46
CA ASN A 54 7.32 -16.49 1.97
C ASN A 54 6.95 -15.78 0.66
N SER A 55 7.16 -14.46 0.59
CA SER A 55 6.87 -13.68 -0.62
C SER A 55 7.82 -13.98 -1.78
N GLY A 56 9.02 -14.50 -1.51
CA GLY A 56 10.10 -14.71 -2.48
C GLY A 56 10.82 -13.42 -2.88
N ASN A 57 10.33 -12.24 -2.50
CA ASN A 57 10.84 -10.94 -2.92
C ASN A 57 12.32 -10.72 -2.59
N PHE A 58 12.82 -11.20 -1.45
CA PHE A 58 14.24 -11.07 -1.08
C PHE A 58 15.15 -11.85 -2.02
N LEU A 59 14.77 -13.10 -2.35
CA LEU A 59 15.55 -13.93 -3.27
C LEU A 59 15.54 -13.31 -4.68
N PHE A 60 14.39 -12.80 -5.13
CA PHE A 60 14.30 -12.08 -6.39
C PHE A 60 15.17 -10.83 -6.42
N LEU A 61 15.15 -10.02 -5.35
CA LEU A 61 16.00 -8.83 -5.24
C LEU A 61 17.48 -9.25 -5.25
N LYS A 62 17.84 -10.33 -4.55
CA LYS A 62 19.20 -10.89 -4.57
C LYS A 62 19.64 -11.27 -5.99
N GLU A 63 18.82 -11.98 -6.75
CA GLU A 63 19.11 -12.36 -8.15
C GLU A 63 19.22 -11.15 -9.08
N LEU A 64 18.40 -10.13 -8.86
CA LEU A 64 18.42 -8.90 -9.66
C LEU A 64 19.73 -8.14 -9.48
N ILE A 65 20.16 -7.94 -8.23
CA ILE A 65 21.26 -7.04 -7.93
C ILE A 65 22.64 -7.71 -8.06
N PHE A 66 22.72 -9.05 -8.00
CA PHE A 66 23.96 -9.76 -8.36
C PHE A 66 24.40 -9.53 -9.80
N LYS A 67 23.52 -9.09 -10.69
CA LYS A 67 23.89 -8.67 -12.05
C LYS A 67 24.71 -7.37 -12.08
N PHE A 68 24.75 -6.63 -10.97
CA PHE A 68 25.35 -5.29 -10.87
C PHE A 68 26.44 -5.18 -9.80
N ASP A 69 27.00 -6.30 -9.32
CA ASP A 69 28.08 -6.34 -8.29
C ASP A 69 27.80 -5.49 -7.04
N THR A 70 26.54 -5.29 -6.70
CA THR A 70 26.17 -4.45 -5.56
C THR A 70 26.37 -5.20 -4.25
N SER A 71 26.70 -4.46 -3.19
CA SER A 71 26.98 -5.05 -1.89
C SER A 71 25.73 -5.69 -1.26
N PHE A 72 25.90 -6.92 -0.77
CA PHE A 72 24.85 -7.67 -0.08
C PHE A 72 24.25 -6.93 1.14
N PRO A 73 25.03 -6.20 1.97
CA PRO A 73 24.46 -5.41 3.06
C PRO A 73 23.55 -4.27 2.61
N LEU A 74 23.83 -3.65 1.46
CA LEU A 74 22.96 -2.62 0.90
C LEU A 74 21.61 -3.21 0.49
N LEU A 75 21.63 -4.41 -0.12
CA LEU A 75 20.41 -5.16 -0.44
C LEU A 75 19.57 -5.44 0.81
N GLU A 76 20.17 -5.96 1.87
CA GLU A 76 19.47 -6.24 3.12
C GLU A 76 18.86 -4.98 3.72
N LEU A 77 19.62 -3.87 3.73
CA LEU A 77 19.15 -2.58 4.23
C LEU A 77 17.94 -2.07 3.43
N LEU A 78 18.01 -2.11 2.09
CA LEU A 78 16.91 -1.68 1.22
C LEU A 78 15.67 -2.56 1.40
N PHE A 79 15.84 -3.87 1.56
CA PHE A 79 14.73 -4.78 1.81
C PHE A 79 14.06 -4.52 3.16
N ILE A 80 14.85 -4.36 4.24
CA ILE A 80 14.36 -4.00 5.58
C ILE A 80 13.61 -2.67 5.54
N LEU A 81 14.15 -1.67 4.84
CA LEU A 81 13.48 -0.39 4.67
C LEU A 81 12.13 -0.57 3.96
N GLY A 82 12.08 -1.39 2.90
CA GLY A 82 10.83 -1.68 2.20
C GLY A 82 9.77 -2.34 3.10
N VAL A 83 10.17 -3.32 3.91
CA VAL A 83 9.29 -3.94 4.92
C VAL A 83 8.78 -2.90 5.92
N PHE A 84 9.66 -2.02 6.39
CA PHE A 84 9.31 -0.97 7.35
C PHE A 84 8.30 0.03 6.76
N ILE A 85 8.49 0.44 5.51
CA ILE A 85 7.54 1.34 4.82
C ILE A 85 6.19 0.65 4.56
N GLN A 86 6.16 -0.66 4.30
CA GLN A 86 4.90 -1.42 4.21
C GLN A 86 4.16 -1.42 5.56
N ALA A 87 4.87 -1.62 6.68
CA ALA A 87 4.28 -1.56 8.02
C ALA A 87 3.72 -0.17 8.34
N ILE A 88 4.47 0.90 7.99
CA ILE A 88 4.01 2.29 8.14
C ILE A 88 2.76 2.52 7.28
N SER A 89 2.79 2.13 6.00
CA SER A 89 1.68 2.33 5.07
C SER A 89 0.41 1.63 5.57
N SER A 90 0.51 0.36 5.96
CA SER A 90 -0.58 -0.39 6.59
C SER A 90 -1.16 0.35 7.79
N THR A 91 -0.30 0.81 8.70
CA THR A 91 -0.71 1.54 9.91
C THR A 91 -1.43 2.84 9.57
N LEU A 92 -0.89 3.62 8.63
CA LEU A 92 -1.49 4.87 8.18
C LEU A 92 -2.85 4.65 7.51
N PHE A 93 -3.01 3.58 6.72
CA PHE A 93 -4.31 3.25 6.13
C PHE A 93 -5.33 2.79 7.17
N PHE A 94 -4.94 2.05 8.21
CA PHE A 94 -5.83 1.78 9.35
C PHE A 94 -6.23 3.06 10.09
N ILE A 95 -5.28 3.96 10.35
CA ILE A 95 -5.57 5.27 10.96
C ILE A 95 -6.54 6.07 10.08
N ALA A 96 -6.29 6.13 8.78
CA ALA A 96 -7.16 6.80 7.81
C ALA A 96 -8.55 6.19 7.79
N PHE A 97 -8.67 4.85 7.80
CA PHE A 97 -9.93 4.13 7.87
C PHE A 97 -10.74 4.53 9.12
N PHE A 98 -10.13 4.47 10.31
CA PHE A 98 -10.82 4.85 11.56
C PHE A 98 -11.13 6.35 11.65
N ALA A 99 -10.24 7.21 11.15
CA ALA A 99 -10.44 8.65 11.08
C ALA A 99 -11.62 9.00 10.16
N PHE A 100 -11.70 8.33 9.01
CA PHE A 100 -12.77 8.49 8.05
C PHE A 100 -14.12 7.96 8.58
N TRP A 101 -14.12 6.77 9.21
CA TRP A 101 -15.30 6.20 9.88
C TRP A 101 -15.86 7.13 10.97
N LYS A 102 -14.97 7.72 11.79
CA LYS A 102 -15.36 8.65 12.87
C LYS A 102 -15.61 10.08 12.40
N GLY A 103 -15.28 10.41 11.16
CA GLY A 103 -15.43 11.75 10.58
C GLY A 103 -14.48 12.83 11.13
N ARG A 104 -13.37 12.46 11.80
CA ARG A 104 -12.41 13.41 12.41
C ARG A 104 -11.07 13.38 11.69
N ASN A 105 -10.51 14.54 11.34
CA ASN A 105 -9.22 14.68 10.66
C ASN A 105 -9.05 13.80 9.39
N LYS A 106 -10.16 13.36 8.80
CA LYS A 106 -10.19 12.30 7.78
C LYS A 106 -9.27 12.56 6.60
N TRP A 107 -9.29 13.78 6.06
CA TRP A 107 -8.53 14.15 4.86
C TRP A 107 -7.02 14.18 5.09
N LYS A 108 -6.56 14.64 6.27
CA LYS A 108 -5.14 14.64 6.60
C LYS A 108 -4.59 13.21 6.67
N CYS A 109 -5.32 12.33 7.36
CA CYS A 109 -4.92 10.92 7.48
C CYS A 109 -4.94 10.18 6.13
N VAL A 110 -5.99 10.37 5.33
CA VAL A 110 -6.12 9.78 3.99
C VAL A 110 -4.97 10.24 3.10
N ASN A 111 -4.75 11.55 2.97
CA ASN A 111 -3.70 12.08 2.10
C ASN A 111 -2.30 11.65 2.53
N LEU A 112 -2.04 11.59 3.84
CA LEU A 112 -0.75 11.11 4.35
C LEU A 112 -0.52 9.63 4.03
N ALA A 113 -1.53 8.78 4.21
CA ALA A 113 -1.44 7.35 3.90
C ALA A 113 -1.10 7.12 2.42
N PHE A 114 -1.86 7.75 1.52
CA PHE A 114 -1.62 7.67 0.07
C PHE A 114 -0.27 8.28 -0.34
N ALA A 115 0.12 9.42 0.24
CA ALA A 115 1.41 10.04 -0.10
C ALA A 115 2.58 9.11 0.23
N ILE A 116 2.58 8.49 1.41
CA ILE A 116 3.64 7.58 1.84
C ILE A 116 3.68 6.32 0.97
N SER A 117 2.53 5.70 0.69
CA SER A 117 2.48 4.49 -0.15
C SER A 117 2.84 4.78 -1.61
N MET A 118 2.44 5.92 -2.16
CA MET A 118 2.81 6.30 -3.52
C MET A 118 4.31 6.58 -3.64
N MET A 119 4.91 7.26 -2.65
CA MET A 119 6.36 7.47 -2.62
C MET A 119 7.12 6.14 -2.57
N PHE A 120 6.57 5.14 -1.89
CA PHE A 120 7.14 3.80 -1.86
C PHE A 120 7.17 3.15 -3.26
N TRP A 121 6.06 3.20 -4.01
CA TRP A 121 6.04 2.68 -5.38
C TRP A 121 6.92 3.47 -6.34
N ALA A 122 6.94 4.80 -6.21
CA ALA A 122 7.83 5.64 -7.00
C ALA A 122 9.30 5.29 -6.74
N ALA A 123 9.68 4.99 -5.50
CA ALA A 123 11.05 4.56 -5.17
C ALA A 123 11.41 3.23 -5.85
N PHE A 124 10.47 2.26 -5.95
CA PHE A 124 10.70 1.04 -6.71
C PHE A 124 10.91 1.31 -8.21
N ILE A 125 10.06 2.13 -8.83
CA ILE A 125 10.19 2.48 -10.25
C ILE A 125 11.54 3.15 -10.54
N LEU A 126 11.96 4.09 -9.69
CA LEU A 126 13.29 4.70 -9.80
C LEU A 126 14.42 3.68 -9.63
N SER A 127 14.26 2.74 -8.70
CA SER A 127 15.23 1.67 -8.50
C SER A 127 15.31 0.76 -9.72
N GLU A 128 14.18 0.46 -10.35
CA GLU A 128 14.11 -0.38 -11.55
C GLU A 128 14.81 0.25 -12.74
N GLU A 129 14.72 1.57 -12.89
CA GLU A 129 15.50 2.31 -13.89
C GLU A 129 17.01 2.26 -13.58
N ILE A 130 17.40 2.46 -12.32
CA ILE A 130 18.81 2.40 -11.90
C ILE A 130 19.42 1.02 -12.15
N PHE A 131 18.67 -0.05 -11.86
CA PHE A 131 19.11 -1.44 -11.99
C PHE A 131 18.65 -2.12 -13.28
N ILE A 132 18.12 -1.37 -14.27
CA ILE A 132 17.66 -1.89 -15.57
C ILE A 132 16.78 -3.16 -15.38
N ALA A 133 15.84 -3.07 -14.46
CA ALA A 133 15.03 -4.18 -13.94
C ALA A 133 13.61 -4.22 -14.53
N TYR A 134 13.47 -3.92 -15.82
CA TYR A 134 12.19 -3.66 -16.49
C TYR A 134 11.16 -4.80 -16.46
N ALA A 135 11.56 -6.02 -16.09
CA ALA A 135 10.63 -7.11 -15.89
C ALA A 135 9.59 -6.83 -14.78
N TYR A 136 9.92 -5.97 -13.82
CA TYR A 136 9.11 -5.70 -12.63
C TYR A 136 8.37 -4.36 -12.67
N GLU A 137 8.88 -3.40 -13.46
CA GLU A 137 8.34 -2.06 -13.61
C GLU A 137 6.82 -2.02 -13.90
N PRO A 138 6.27 -2.88 -14.78
CA PRO A 138 4.83 -2.86 -15.03
C PRO A 138 3.98 -3.12 -13.79
N THR A 139 4.48 -3.90 -12.82
CA THR A 139 3.77 -4.17 -11.56
C THR A 139 3.74 -2.93 -10.68
N HIS A 140 4.87 -2.27 -10.46
CA HIS A 140 4.92 -1.08 -9.60
C HIS A 140 4.23 0.13 -10.24
N LEU A 141 4.31 0.30 -11.57
CA LEU A 141 3.51 1.29 -12.29
C LEU A 141 2.01 1.08 -12.12
N ARG A 142 1.53 -0.17 -12.22
CA ARG A 142 0.11 -0.49 -12.00
C ARG A 142 -0.33 -0.20 -10.57
N LEU A 143 0.51 -0.50 -9.57
CA LEU A 143 0.21 -0.22 -8.17
C LEU A 143 0.17 1.29 -7.89
N LEU A 144 1.16 2.05 -8.38
CA LEU A 144 1.17 3.51 -8.28
C LEU A 144 -0.04 4.14 -8.97
N ALA A 145 -0.37 3.68 -10.18
CA ALA A 145 -1.53 4.16 -10.92
C ALA A 145 -2.85 3.83 -10.19
N LEU A 146 -2.98 2.63 -9.63
CA LEU A 146 -4.16 2.23 -8.86
C LEU A 146 -4.33 3.08 -7.60
N GLU A 147 -3.24 3.39 -6.89
CA GLU A 147 -3.27 4.28 -5.72
C GLU A 147 -3.65 5.71 -6.12
N LEU A 148 -3.08 6.25 -7.19
CA LEU A 148 -3.43 7.57 -7.70
C LEU A 148 -4.90 7.65 -8.13
N LEU A 149 -5.39 6.66 -8.88
CA LEU A 149 -6.79 6.56 -9.27
C LEU A 149 -7.71 6.43 -8.06
N SER A 150 -7.29 5.66 -7.05
CA SER A 150 -8.03 5.51 -5.80
C SER A 150 -8.12 6.84 -5.05
N LEU A 151 -7.02 7.58 -4.94
CA LEU A 151 -6.97 8.90 -4.31
C LEU A 151 -7.84 9.92 -5.07
N LEU A 152 -7.76 9.94 -6.41
CA LEU A 152 -8.61 10.78 -7.25
C LEU A 152 -10.09 10.44 -7.07
N ALA A 153 -10.46 9.16 -7.10
CA ALA A 153 -11.82 8.72 -6.81
C ALA A 153 -12.26 9.13 -5.40
N PHE A 154 -11.35 9.05 -4.42
CA PHE A 154 -11.61 9.42 -3.03
C PHE A 154 -11.96 10.91 -2.88
N HIS A 155 -11.31 11.79 -3.64
CA HIS A 155 -11.54 13.25 -3.60
C HIS A 155 -12.65 13.73 -4.53
N LEU A 156 -12.78 13.13 -5.73
CA LEU A 156 -13.71 13.59 -6.76
C LEU A 156 -15.12 13.01 -6.60
N LEU A 157 -15.27 11.85 -5.95
CA LEU A 157 -16.60 11.31 -5.65
C LEU A 157 -17.24 12.13 -4.52
N ALA A 158 -18.26 12.90 -4.87
CA ALA A 158 -18.98 13.79 -3.97
C ALA A 158 -19.52 13.04 -2.73
N GLU A 159 -19.14 13.49 -1.55
CA GLU A 159 -19.89 13.25 -0.32
C GLU A 159 -20.83 14.43 -0.15
N ALA A 160 -22.14 14.21 0.03
CA ALA A 160 -23.03 15.32 0.35
C ALA A 160 -22.51 16.06 1.59
N ALA A 161 -22.38 17.38 1.46
CA ALA A 161 -22.06 18.24 2.58
C ALA A 161 -23.03 17.94 3.73
N LYS A 162 -22.51 17.72 4.93
CA LYS A 162 -23.33 17.88 6.13
C LYS A 162 -23.58 19.39 6.24
N GLU A 163 -24.79 19.81 5.86
CA GLU A 163 -25.34 21.10 6.31
C GLU A 163 -25.42 21.12 7.84
#